data_AF-A0A2S2NBZ8-F1
#
_entry.id   AF-A0A2S2NBZ8-F1
#
_cell.length_a   1.000
_cell.length_b   1.000
_cell.length_c   1.000
_cell.angle_alpha   90.00
_cell.angle_beta   90.00
_cell.angle_gamma   90.00
#
_symmetry.space_group_name_H-M   'P 1'
#
loop_
_entity.id
_entity.type
_entity.pdbx_description
1 polymer ?
#
loop_
_entity_poly.entity_id
_entity_poly.type
_entity_poly.pdbx_seq_one_letter_code
_entity_poly.pdbx_strand_id
1 'polypeptide(L)'
;MMHDKKRDPERQPTAESILETWQSRWNSSEKGRWTHTLIPNIGPWINRRHGETDFHITQALSGHGCFAADLKRFGKLRSSECWFCGDPSDDAEHTLFKCDAWHQKRGQAEMATNTDFNAGNLVQTMLASKENWDIIADMVRGIMKSKETEERRRQALLPDPII
;
A
#
# COMPACT_ATOMS: atom_id res chain seq x y z
N MET A 1 -19.84 42.54 41.68
CA MET A 1 -20.40 42.13 40.38
C MET A 1 -19.36 41.31 39.65
N MET A 2 -19.47 39.99 39.72
CA MET A 2 -18.55 39.07 39.04
C MET A 2 -19.02 38.94 37.58
N HIS A 3 -18.14 39.27 36.64
CA HIS A 3 -18.40 39.09 35.22
C HIS A 3 -18.21 37.61 34.88
N ASP A 4 -19.31 36.90 34.66
CA ASP A 4 -19.29 35.55 34.10
C ASP A 4 -18.78 35.64 32.65
N LYS A 5 -17.52 35.22 32.44
CA LYS A 5 -17.02 34.91 31.10
C LYS A 5 -17.82 33.73 30.59
N LYS A 6 -18.80 34.00 29.72
CA LYS A 6 -19.46 32.95 28.93
C LYS A 6 -18.38 32.13 28.23
N ARG A 7 -18.27 30.86 28.62
CA ARG A 7 -17.44 29.85 27.95
C ARG A 7 -17.98 29.74 26.52
N ASP A 8 -17.13 30.02 25.55
CA ASP A 8 -17.44 29.88 24.13
C ASP A 8 -17.87 28.41 23.87
N PRO A 9 -19.07 28.13 23.33
CA PRO A 9 -19.47 26.77 23.03
C PRO A 9 -18.56 26.22 21.95
N GLU A 10 -17.75 25.24 22.33
CA GLU A 10 -16.79 24.54 21.48
C GLU A 10 -17.50 24.04 20.21
N ARG A 11 -17.31 24.76 19.09
CA ARG A 11 -17.96 24.47 17.81
C ARG A 11 -17.48 23.11 17.34
N GLN A 12 -18.39 22.15 17.22
CA GLN A 12 -18.03 20.82 16.73
C GLN A 12 -17.37 20.92 15.35
N PRO A 13 -16.26 20.22 15.12
CA PRO A 13 -15.57 20.26 13.85
C PRO A 13 -16.47 19.71 12.74
N THR A 14 -16.47 20.38 11.59
CA THR A 14 -17.19 19.92 10.39
C THR A 14 -16.45 18.76 9.75
N ALA A 15 -17.15 17.95 8.94
CA ALA A 15 -16.51 16.88 8.16
C ALA A 15 -15.35 17.42 7.29
N GLU A 16 -15.52 18.61 6.72
CA GLU A 16 -14.49 19.32 5.96
C GLU A 16 -13.26 19.64 6.82
N SER A 17 -13.45 20.25 8.00
CA SER A 17 -12.33 20.57 8.90
C SER A 17 -11.59 19.32 9.44
N ILE A 18 -12.31 18.20 9.60
CA ILE A 18 -11.72 16.92 10.01
C ILE A 18 -10.85 16.39 8.88
N LEU A 19 -11.35 16.44 7.63
CA LEU A 19 -10.63 15.98 6.46
C LEU A 19 -9.38 16.82 6.20
N GLU A 20 -9.48 18.15 6.31
CA GLU A 20 -8.33 19.05 6.19
C GLU A 20 -7.26 18.77 7.25
N THR A 21 -7.68 18.57 8.49
CA THR A 21 -6.77 18.22 9.59
C THR A 21 -6.07 16.89 9.33
N TRP A 22 -6.81 15.87 8.88
CA TRP A 22 -6.24 14.58 8.53
C TRP A 22 -5.27 14.70 7.36
N GLN A 23 -5.64 15.40 6.28
CA GLN A 23 -4.77 15.60 5.12
C GLN A 23 -3.48 16.34 5.48
N SER A 24 -3.55 17.35 6.36
CA SER A 24 -2.39 18.09 6.85
C SER A 24 -1.43 17.19 7.63
N ARG A 25 -1.96 16.37 8.55
CA ARG A 25 -1.17 15.36 9.28
C ARG A 25 -0.60 14.30 8.35
N TRP A 26 -1.36 13.89 7.34
CA TRP A 26 -0.93 12.90 6.36
C TRP A 26 0.25 13.41 5.52
N ASN A 27 0.20 14.66 5.10
CA ASN A 27 1.28 15.30 4.33
C ASN A 27 2.56 15.49 5.14
N SER A 28 2.45 15.77 6.45
CA SER A 28 3.58 16.07 7.33
C SER A 28 4.17 14.85 8.05
N SER A 29 3.48 13.71 8.05
CA SER A 29 3.97 12.52 8.75
C SER A 29 5.15 11.87 8.03
N GLU A 30 6.15 11.46 8.83
CA GLU A 30 7.26 10.60 8.41
C GLU A 30 6.88 9.11 8.38
N LYS A 31 5.72 8.74 8.93
CA LYS A 31 5.23 7.35 8.95
C LYS A 31 4.34 7.08 7.75
N GLY A 32 4.35 5.84 7.27
CA GLY A 32 3.47 5.42 6.16
C GLY A 32 3.81 6.08 4.83
N ARG A 33 5.05 6.56 4.63
CA ARG A 33 5.46 7.27 3.41
C ARG A 33 5.18 6.51 2.14
N TRP A 34 5.33 5.18 2.16
CA TRP A 34 4.95 4.33 1.04
C TRP A 34 3.47 4.48 0.67
N THR A 35 2.58 4.28 1.64
CA THR A 35 1.14 4.46 1.44
C THR A 35 0.78 5.90 1.05
N HIS A 36 1.52 6.90 1.54
CA HIS A 36 1.35 8.31 1.13
C HIS A 36 1.71 8.52 -0.34
N THR A 37 2.78 7.90 -0.83
CA THR A 37 3.14 7.96 -2.25
C THR A 37 2.00 7.45 -3.13
N LEU A 38 1.34 6.34 -2.72
CA LEU A 38 0.22 5.76 -3.44
C LEU A 38 -1.08 6.58 -3.27
N ILE A 39 -1.35 7.08 -2.05
CA ILE A 39 -2.59 7.77 -1.67
C ILE A 39 -2.22 9.15 -1.09
N PRO A 40 -1.77 10.11 -1.91
CA PRO A 40 -1.35 11.42 -1.40
C PRO A 40 -2.55 12.26 -0.94
N ASN A 41 -3.72 12.07 -1.55
CA ASN A 41 -4.97 12.72 -1.19
C ASN A 41 -5.95 11.70 -0.59
N ILE A 42 -6.30 11.89 0.69
CA ILE A 42 -7.21 10.98 1.41
C ILE A 42 -8.67 11.14 0.98
N GLY A 43 -9.07 12.30 0.45
CA GLY A 43 -10.45 12.61 0.09
C GLY A 43 -11.04 11.63 -0.94
N PRO A 44 -10.43 11.48 -2.13
CA PRO A 44 -10.89 10.51 -3.12
C PRO A 44 -10.87 9.07 -2.59
N TRP A 45 -9.87 8.72 -1.79
CA TRP A 45 -9.75 7.38 -1.22
C TRP A 45 -10.93 7.03 -0.31
N ILE A 46 -11.29 7.90 0.65
CA ILE A 46 -12.38 7.61 1.58
C ILE A 46 -13.77 7.71 0.95
N ASN A 47 -13.92 8.51 -0.12
CA ASN A 47 -15.21 8.76 -0.79
C ASN A 47 -15.45 7.84 -2.00
N ARG A 48 -14.52 6.92 -2.30
CA ARG A 48 -14.67 5.97 -3.40
C ARG A 48 -15.93 5.13 -3.22
N ARG A 49 -16.62 4.85 -4.33
CA ARG A 49 -17.88 4.08 -4.35
C ARG A 49 -17.70 2.63 -4.79
N HIS A 50 -16.47 2.25 -5.10
CA HIS A 50 -16.07 0.93 -5.55
C HIS A 50 -14.71 0.63 -4.94
N GLY A 51 -14.36 -0.65 -4.97
CA GLY A 51 -13.02 -1.08 -4.63
C GLY A 51 -12.81 -1.32 -3.14
N GLU A 52 -13.00 -2.58 -2.76
CA GLU A 52 -12.66 -3.07 -1.43
C GLU A 52 -11.18 -3.47 -1.38
N THR A 53 -10.56 -3.21 -0.23
CA THR A 53 -9.21 -3.68 0.07
C THR A 53 -9.30 -5.01 0.80
N ASP A 54 -8.77 -6.06 0.18
CA ASP A 54 -8.60 -7.36 0.83
C ASP A 54 -7.19 -7.49 1.46
N PHE A 55 -6.88 -8.68 1.96
CA PHE A 55 -5.59 -8.99 2.60
C PHE A 55 -4.38 -8.69 1.70
N HIS A 56 -4.43 -9.08 0.42
CA HIS A 56 -3.30 -8.92 -0.50
C HIS A 56 -3.15 -7.47 -0.95
N ILE A 57 -4.27 -6.80 -1.24
CA ILE A 57 -4.25 -5.36 -1.57
C ILE A 57 -3.74 -4.55 -0.39
N THR A 58 -4.19 -4.86 0.83
CA THR A 58 -3.74 -4.15 2.05
C THR A 58 -2.25 -4.30 2.29
N GLN A 59 -1.67 -5.50 2.08
CA GLN A 59 -0.23 -5.70 2.16
C GLN A 59 0.53 -4.84 1.14
N ALA A 60 0.09 -4.86 -0.12
CA ALA A 60 0.69 -4.07 -1.19
C ALA A 60 0.66 -2.56 -0.89
N LEU A 61 -0.47 -2.04 -0.42
CA LEU A 61 -0.63 -0.61 -0.11
C LEU A 61 0.11 -0.17 1.16
N SER A 62 0.21 -1.04 2.16
CA SER A 62 0.92 -0.75 3.41
C SER A 62 2.43 -0.98 3.32
N GLY A 63 2.89 -1.76 2.33
CA GLY A 63 4.29 -2.18 2.24
C GLY A 63 4.67 -3.20 3.31
N HIS A 64 3.68 -3.82 3.95
CA HIS A 64 3.87 -4.82 5.00
C HIS A 64 3.50 -6.21 4.51
N GLY A 65 4.19 -7.23 5.02
CA GLY A 65 3.88 -8.64 4.75
C GLY A 65 5.03 -9.41 4.12
N CYS A 66 4.75 -10.19 3.07
CA CYS A 66 5.72 -11.14 2.50
C CYS A 66 6.83 -10.49 1.63
N PHE A 67 7.26 -9.28 1.98
CA PHE A 67 8.39 -8.56 1.39
C PHE A 67 9.66 -8.87 2.20
N ALA A 68 10.75 -9.28 1.56
CA ALA A 68 11.97 -9.63 2.29
C ALA A 68 12.54 -8.43 3.07
N ALA A 69 12.37 -7.21 2.56
CA ALA A 69 12.71 -5.99 3.29
C ALA A 69 11.90 -5.84 4.61
N ASP A 70 10.61 -6.13 4.59
CA ASP A 70 9.75 -6.09 5.78
C ASP A 70 10.07 -7.23 6.76
N LEU A 71 10.26 -8.44 6.24
CA LEU A 71 10.63 -9.60 7.06
C LEU A 71 12.00 -9.41 7.73
N LYS A 72 12.97 -8.81 7.02
CA LYS A 72 14.28 -8.44 7.60
C LYS A 72 14.13 -7.39 8.69
N ARG A 73 13.27 -6.37 8.50
CA ARG A 73 12.98 -5.34 9.51
C ARG A 73 12.51 -5.95 10.83
N PHE A 74 11.76 -7.06 10.79
CA PHE A 74 11.32 -7.81 11.97
C PHE A 74 12.22 -8.98 12.38
N GLY A 75 13.43 -9.09 11.81
CA GLY A 75 14.39 -10.14 12.15
C GLY A 75 14.04 -11.54 11.67
N LYS A 76 13.01 -11.69 10.82
CA LYS A 76 12.59 -12.99 10.25
C LYS A 76 13.50 -13.46 9.11
N LEU A 77 14.18 -12.54 8.44
CA LEU A 77 15.16 -12.83 7.39
C LEU A 77 16.46 -12.05 7.62
N ARG A 78 17.57 -12.58 7.10
CA ARG A 78 18.89 -11.91 7.14
C ARG A 78 19.11 -10.95 5.97
N SER A 79 18.41 -11.19 4.85
CA SER A 79 18.55 -10.42 3.62
C SER A 79 17.22 -9.81 3.20
N SER A 80 17.30 -8.63 2.57
CA SER A 80 16.19 -7.96 1.90
C SER A 80 16.12 -8.31 0.41
N GLU A 81 17.02 -9.18 -0.08
CA GLU A 81 17.10 -9.52 -1.49
C GLU A 81 15.83 -10.21 -2.00
N CYS A 82 15.39 -9.81 -3.19
CA CYS A 82 14.27 -10.43 -3.87
C CYS A 82 14.63 -11.81 -4.39
N TRP A 83 13.96 -12.83 -3.88
CA TRP A 83 14.18 -14.21 -4.29
C TRP A 83 13.80 -14.52 -5.75
N PHE A 84 13.07 -13.62 -6.39
CA PHE A 84 12.55 -13.82 -7.73
C PHE A 84 13.47 -13.25 -8.81
N CYS A 85 14.18 -12.15 -8.53
CA CYS A 85 15.03 -11.48 -9.52
C CYS A 85 16.43 -11.08 -8.98
N GLY A 86 16.71 -11.27 -7.69
CA GLY A 86 18.00 -10.93 -7.08
C GLY A 86 18.22 -9.45 -6.77
N ASP A 87 17.20 -8.60 -6.91
CA ASP A 87 17.30 -7.18 -6.50
C ASP A 87 17.60 -7.06 -5.00
N PRO A 88 18.52 -6.18 -4.56
CA PRO A 88 18.90 -6.06 -3.16
C PRO A 88 17.78 -5.61 -2.21
N SER A 89 16.68 -5.05 -2.72
CA SER A 89 15.53 -4.57 -1.94
C SER A 89 14.20 -5.09 -2.47
N ASP A 90 13.70 -6.16 -1.86
CA ASP A 90 12.33 -6.66 -2.03
C ASP A 90 11.38 -5.91 -1.10
N ASP A 91 10.93 -4.76 -1.55
CA ASP A 91 9.83 -3.99 -0.97
C ASP A 91 8.61 -3.99 -1.91
N ALA A 92 7.54 -3.30 -1.50
CA ALA A 92 6.32 -3.21 -2.29
C ALA A 92 6.52 -2.42 -3.60
N GLU A 93 7.39 -1.42 -3.63
CA GLU A 93 7.67 -0.65 -4.85
C GLU A 93 8.37 -1.52 -5.88
N HIS A 94 9.41 -2.23 -5.45
CA HIS A 94 10.10 -3.21 -6.27
C HIS A 94 9.11 -4.27 -6.78
N THR A 95 8.34 -4.88 -5.88
CA THR A 95 7.38 -5.93 -6.23
C THR A 95 6.35 -5.44 -7.25
N LEU A 96 5.75 -4.27 -7.03
CA LEU A 96 4.64 -3.81 -7.85
C LEU A 96 5.08 -3.16 -9.16
N PHE A 97 6.32 -2.68 -9.29
CA PHE A 97 6.71 -1.85 -10.43
C PHE A 97 8.01 -2.26 -11.12
N LYS A 98 8.94 -2.94 -10.42
CA LYS A 98 10.31 -3.17 -10.93
C LYS A 98 10.62 -4.64 -11.19
N CYS A 99 10.15 -5.55 -10.34
CA CYS A 99 10.54 -6.95 -10.37
C CYS A 99 10.21 -7.64 -11.70
N ASP A 100 11.22 -8.19 -12.37
CA ASP A 100 11.04 -8.84 -13.68
C ASP A 100 10.11 -10.06 -13.63
N ALA A 101 10.07 -10.76 -12.50
CA ALA A 101 9.20 -11.91 -12.31
C ALA A 101 7.70 -11.58 -12.45
N TRP A 102 7.33 -10.32 -12.25
CA TRP A 102 5.95 -9.86 -12.34
C TRP A 102 5.66 -9.06 -13.62
N HIS A 103 6.64 -8.92 -14.52
CA HIS A 103 6.55 -8.10 -15.73
C HIS A 103 5.32 -8.47 -16.58
N GLN A 104 5.07 -9.76 -16.81
CA GLN A 104 3.92 -10.20 -17.62
C GLN A 104 2.58 -9.81 -16.99
N LYS A 105 2.42 -9.99 -15.67
CA LYS A 105 1.17 -9.64 -14.97
C LYS A 105 0.93 -8.14 -14.95
N ARG A 106 2.00 -7.35 -14.73
CA ARG A 106 1.93 -5.89 -14.83
C ARG A 106 1.57 -5.44 -16.22
N GLY A 107 2.31 -5.90 -17.24
CA GLY A 107 2.07 -5.50 -18.63
C GLY A 107 0.65 -5.80 -19.11
N GLN A 108 0.05 -6.92 -18.68
CA GLN A 108 -1.35 -7.23 -18.97
C GLN A 108 -2.32 -6.19 -18.39
N ALA A 109 -2.11 -5.79 -17.14
CA ALA A 109 -2.95 -4.79 -16.49
C ALA A 109 -2.68 -3.37 -17.01
N GLU A 110 -1.43 -3.03 -17.35
CA GLU A 110 -1.05 -1.76 -17.97
C GLU A 110 -1.69 -1.62 -19.35
N MET A 111 -1.66 -2.67 -20.17
CA MET A 111 -2.36 -2.70 -21.46
C MET A 111 -3.88 -2.57 -21.30
N ALA A 112 -4.48 -3.29 -20.35
CA ALA A 112 -5.93 -3.27 -20.14
C ALA A 112 -6.44 -1.92 -19.61
N THR A 113 -5.63 -1.21 -18.82
CA THR A 113 -5.95 0.13 -18.30
C THR A 113 -5.41 1.27 -19.17
N ASN A 114 -4.67 0.95 -20.23
CA ASN A 114 -3.95 1.88 -21.08
C ASN A 114 -3.10 2.88 -20.26
N THR A 115 -2.36 2.38 -19.27
CA THR A 115 -1.55 3.18 -18.34
C THR A 115 -0.33 2.39 -17.88
N ASP A 116 0.86 2.96 -18.04
CA ASP A 116 2.08 2.41 -17.44
C ASP A 116 2.12 2.73 -15.94
N PHE A 117 2.32 1.72 -15.09
CA PHE A 117 2.15 1.88 -13.66
C PHE A 117 3.42 2.35 -12.94
N ASN A 118 3.22 3.26 -12.00
CA ASN A 118 4.21 3.65 -11.01
C ASN A 118 3.50 4.00 -9.69
N ALA A 119 4.29 4.28 -8.65
CA ALA A 119 3.76 4.57 -7.34
C ALA A 119 2.84 5.82 -7.31
N GLY A 120 3.06 6.80 -8.18
CA GLY A 120 2.26 8.02 -8.21
C GLY A 120 0.91 7.89 -8.92
N ASN A 121 0.73 6.88 -9.79
CA ASN A 121 -0.50 6.75 -10.58
C ASN A 121 -1.32 5.49 -10.29
N LEU A 122 -0.75 4.43 -9.68
CA LEU A 122 -1.45 3.15 -9.53
C LEU A 122 -2.83 3.31 -8.88
N VAL A 123 -2.90 3.96 -7.72
CA VAL A 123 -4.18 4.16 -7.03
C VAL A 123 -5.07 5.18 -7.74
N GLN A 124 -4.51 6.21 -8.38
CA GLN A 124 -5.33 7.11 -9.19
C GLN A 124 -6.04 6.36 -10.32
N THR A 125 -5.34 5.45 -11.00
CA THR A 125 -5.90 4.58 -12.02
C THR A 125 -6.96 3.65 -11.43
N MET A 126 -6.71 3.05 -10.26
CA MET A 126 -7.69 2.22 -9.55
C MET A 126 -8.98 2.99 -9.22
N LEU A 127 -8.88 4.24 -8.78
CA LEU A 127 -10.02 5.06 -8.38
C LEU A 127 -10.82 5.62 -9.57
N ALA A 128 -10.27 5.58 -10.79
CA ALA A 128 -10.91 6.14 -11.97
C ALA A 128 -12.16 5.36 -12.40
N SER A 129 -12.19 4.04 -12.18
CA SER A 129 -13.35 3.21 -12.50
C SER A 129 -13.33 1.89 -11.72
N LYS A 130 -14.51 1.29 -11.54
CA LYS A 130 -14.62 -0.05 -10.96
C LYS A 130 -13.84 -1.10 -11.78
N GLU A 131 -13.85 -0.97 -13.10
CA GLU A 131 -13.13 -1.87 -14.01
C GLU A 131 -11.61 -1.78 -13.80
N ASN A 132 -11.06 -0.56 -13.72
CA ASN A 132 -9.63 -0.36 -13.44
C ASN A 132 -9.26 -0.91 -12.06
N TRP A 133 -10.12 -0.70 -11.06
CA TRP A 133 -9.93 -1.28 -9.74
C TRP A 133 -9.84 -2.81 -9.83
N ASP A 134 -10.79 -3.46 -10.49
CA ASP A 134 -10.86 -4.92 -10.59
C ASP A 134 -9.62 -5.48 -11.30
N ILE A 135 -9.20 -4.86 -12.42
CA ILE A 135 -7.99 -5.24 -13.17
C ILE A 135 -6.73 -5.16 -12.28
N ILE A 136 -6.53 -4.02 -11.62
CA ILE A 136 -5.34 -3.79 -10.80
C ILE A 136 -5.38 -4.66 -9.54
N ALA A 137 -6.55 -4.84 -8.93
CA ALA A 137 -6.74 -5.74 -7.79
C ALA A 137 -6.36 -7.18 -8.16
N ASP A 138 -6.77 -7.69 -9.31
CA ASP A 138 -6.43 -9.04 -9.76
C ASP A 138 -4.93 -9.20 -10.05
N MET A 139 -4.30 -8.18 -10.63
CA MET A 139 -2.84 -8.13 -10.77
C MET A 139 -2.14 -8.23 -9.41
N VAL A 140 -2.52 -7.37 -8.46
CA VAL A 140 -1.92 -7.32 -7.12
C VAL A 140 -2.12 -8.64 -6.38
N ARG A 141 -3.34 -9.19 -6.38
CA ARG A 141 -3.64 -10.51 -5.78
C ARG A 141 -2.78 -11.61 -6.38
N GLY A 142 -2.67 -11.65 -7.72
CA GLY A 142 -1.88 -12.66 -8.41
C GLY A 142 -0.39 -12.62 -8.03
N ILE A 143 0.17 -11.42 -7.93
CA ILE A 143 1.55 -11.20 -7.51
C ILE A 143 1.74 -11.60 -6.04
N MET A 144 0.93 -11.05 -5.14
CA MET A 144 1.06 -11.25 -3.70
C MET A 144 0.83 -12.69 -3.28
N LYS A 145 -0.15 -13.38 -3.88
CA LYS A 145 -0.39 -14.81 -3.64
C LYS A 145 0.80 -15.68 -4.07
N SER A 146 1.45 -15.32 -5.17
CA SER A 146 2.66 -16.03 -5.65
C SER A 146 3.83 -15.81 -4.70
N LYS A 147 4.07 -14.57 -4.24
CA LYS A 147 5.07 -14.25 -3.22
C LYS A 147 4.84 -14.99 -1.90
N GLU A 148 3.62 -14.94 -1.38
CA GLU A 148 3.25 -15.59 -0.12
C GLU A 148 3.45 -17.11 -0.19
N THR A 149 3.12 -17.73 -1.33
CA THR A 149 3.35 -19.17 -1.52
C THR A 149 4.84 -19.51 -1.44
N GLU A 150 5.69 -18.70 -2.08
CA GLU A 150 7.14 -18.91 -2.07
C GLU A 150 7.75 -18.65 -0.68
N GLU A 151 7.28 -17.62 0.02
CA GLU A 151 7.69 -17.33 1.40
C GLU A 151 7.36 -18.50 2.34
N ARG A 152 6.12 -19.01 2.30
CA ARG A 152 5.72 -20.19 3.07
C ARG A 152 6.54 -21.43 2.71
N ARG A 153 6.81 -21.66 1.42
CA ARG A 153 7.66 -22.77 0.96
C ARG A 153 9.07 -22.67 1.54
N ARG A 154 9.65 -21.47 1.57
CA ARG A 154 11.00 -21.24 2.12
C ARG A 154 11.04 -21.38 3.63
N GLN A 155 10.03 -20.88 4.34
CA GLN A 155 9.93 -21.07 5.79
C GLN A 155 9.83 -22.56 6.16
N ALA A 156 9.12 -23.36 5.37
CA ALA A 156 9.06 -24.80 5.58
C ALA A 156 10.40 -25.54 5.34
N LEU A 157 11.32 -24.94 4.57
CA LEU A 157 12.64 -25.52 4.25
C LEU A 157 13.76 -25.04 5.18
N LEU A 158 13.56 -23.96 5.92
CA LEU A 158 14.48 -23.48 6.93
C LEU A 158 14.07 -24.10 8.27
N PRO A 159 14.87 -25.00 8.88
CA PRO A 159 14.63 -25.38 10.28
C PRO A 159 14.73 -24.11 11.14
N ASP A 160 13.92 -24.04 12.19
CA ASP A 160 13.56 -22.86 13.02
C ASP A 160 14.57 -21.69 13.04
N PRO A 161 14.07 -20.44 13.17
CA PRO A 161 14.96 -19.29 13.34
C PRO A 161 15.88 -19.55 14.54
N ILE A 162 17.19 -19.47 14.30
CA ILE A 162 18.19 -19.33 15.35
C ILE A 162 17.90 -17.97 16.01
N ILE A 163 17.05 -17.99 17.04
CA ILE A 163 16.94 -16.92 18.03
C ILE A 163 18.18 -16.99 18.91
#